data_AF-A0A6V7K5T1-F1
#
_entry.id   AF-A0A6V7K5T1-F1
#
_cell.length_a   1.000
_cell.length_b   1.000
_cell.length_c   1.000
_cell.angle_alpha   90.00
_cell.angle_beta   90.00
_cell.angle_gamma   90.00
#
_symmetry.space_group_name_H-M   'P 1'
#
loop_
_entity.id
_entity.type
_entity.pdbx_description
1 polymer ?
#
loop_
_entity_poly.entity_id
_entity_poly.type
_entity_poly.pdbx_seq_one_letter_code
_entity_poly.pdbx_strand_id
1 'polypeptide(L)'
;GASYFRVENGTYVGLFAEIVKTLSVSMEFEISKVMVEKTFGEYDPNTRRWTGVIGLLNRKEVDLGVSEFALGTDRLNVIDFTIPIIVGKCRVYMKKPGDATVQFNAFFR
;
A
#
# COMPACT_ATOMS: atom_id res chain seq x y z
N GLY A 1 3.93 7.83 6.70
CA GLY A 1 3.91 6.36 6.74
C GLY A 1 5.32 5.87 6.59
N ALA A 2 5.70 4.78 7.27
CA ALA A 2 7.00 4.16 7.03
C ALA A 2 7.05 3.74 5.56
N SER A 3 7.88 4.42 4.76
CA SER A 3 7.92 4.20 3.33
C SER A 3 8.65 2.88 3.06
N TYR A 4 7.88 1.81 2.86
CA TYR A 4 8.40 0.48 2.53
C TYR A 4 9.17 0.44 1.21
N PHE A 5 9.07 1.50 0.41
CA PHE A 5 9.84 1.78 -0.79
C PHE A 5 10.26 3.25 -0.79
N ARG A 6 11.54 3.53 -1.04
CA ARG A 6 12.10 4.89 -1.21
C ARG A 6 13.06 4.91 -2.39
N VAL A 7 13.24 6.11 -2.95
CA VAL A 7 14.32 6.41 -3.89
C VAL A 7 15.34 7.28 -3.17
N GLU A 8 16.56 6.80 -2.99
CA GLU A 8 17.67 7.50 -2.35
C GLU A 8 18.87 7.48 -3.31
N ASN A 9 19.36 8.67 -3.72
CA ASN A 9 20.49 8.82 -4.64
C ASN A 9 20.37 7.98 -5.94
N GLY A 10 19.16 7.89 -6.50
CA GLY A 10 18.89 7.10 -7.71
C GLY A 10 18.79 5.59 -7.48
N THR A 11 18.92 5.12 -6.24
CA THR A 11 18.76 3.71 -5.86
C THR A 11 17.45 3.53 -5.10
N TYR A 12 16.76 2.41 -5.33
CA TYR A 12 15.55 2.06 -4.60
C TYR A 12 15.90 1.29 -3.34
N VAL A 13 15.41 1.72 -2.18
CA VAL A 13 15.69 1.13 -0.87
C VAL A 13 14.42 0.90 -0.06
N GLY A 14 14.50 0.01 0.91
CA GLY A 14 13.37 -0.38 1.78
C GLY A 14 12.92 -1.81 1.55
N LEU A 15 11.98 -2.27 2.38
CA LEU A 15 11.54 -3.67 2.39
C LEU A 15 11.08 -4.16 1.01
N PHE A 16 10.21 -3.40 0.33
CA PHE A 16 9.71 -3.82 -0.97
C PHE A 16 10.75 -3.66 -2.09
N ALA A 17 11.68 -2.71 -1.97
CA ALA A 17 12.76 -2.57 -2.94
C ALA A 17 13.69 -3.80 -2.92
N GLU A 18 14.05 -4.29 -1.73
CA GLU A 18 14.86 -5.50 -1.59
C GLU A 18 14.15 -6.76 -2.11
N ILE A 19 12.83 -6.87 -1.91
CA ILE A 19 12.03 -7.96 -2.48
C ILE A 19 12.08 -7.93 -4.01
N VAL A 20 11.82 -6.78 -4.61
CA VAL A 20 11.83 -6.64 -6.07
C VAL A 20 13.22 -6.90 -6.65
N LYS A 21 14.29 -6.44 -5.99
CA LYS A 21 15.68 -6.73 -6.37
C LYS A 21 15.99 -8.23 -6.28
N THR A 22 15.50 -8.91 -5.26
CA THR A 22 15.66 -10.37 -5.12
C THR A 22 14.93 -11.10 -6.25
N LEU A 23 13.72 -10.66 -6.59
CA LEU A 23 12.94 -11.21 -7.71
C LEU A 23 13.64 -10.95 -9.04
N SER A 24 14.20 -9.76 -9.27
CA SER A 24 14.87 -9.41 -10.52
C SER A 24 16.08 -10.30 -10.80
N VAL A 25 16.85 -10.61 -9.75
CA VAL A 25 17.98 -11.56 -9.85
C VAL A 25 17.47 -12.99 -10.07
N SER A 26 16.47 -13.43 -9.32
CA SER A 26 15.98 -14.83 -9.36
C SER A 26 15.24 -15.18 -10.64
N MET A 27 14.60 -14.19 -11.26
CA MET A 27 13.77 -14.34 -12.48
C MET A 27 14.42 -13.71 -13.71
N GLU A 28 15.65 -13.20 -13.57
CA GLU A 28 16.46 -12.64 -14.66
C GLU A 28 15.76 -11.51 -15.45
N PHE A 29 15.14 -10.55 -14.75
CA PHE A 29 14.57 -9.35 -15.37
C PHE A 29 15.28 -8.07 -14.93
N GLU A 30 15.20 -7.03 -15.76
CA GLU A 30 15.76 -5.71 -15.49
C GLU A 30 14.66 -4.68 -15.20
N ILE A 31 14.94 -3.74 -14.28
CA ILE A 31 14.06 -2.61 -13.98
C ILE A 31 14.53 -1.41 -14.80
N SER A 32 13.91 -1.18 -15.95
CA SER A 32 14.32 -0.13 -16.90
C SER A 32 13.90 1.28 -16.46
N LYS A 33 12.75 1.41 -15.77
CA LYS A 33 12.20 2.70 -15.33
C LYS A 33 11.35 2.52 -14.08
N VAL A 34 11.42 3.49 -13.18
CA VAL A 34 10.54 3.59 -12.02
C VAL A 34 9.72 4.86 -12.10
N MET A 35 8.43 4.73 -11.83
CA MET A 35 7.49 5.84 -11.72
C MET A 35 6.94 5.86 -10.29
N VAL A 36 6.88 7.05 -9.69
CA VAL A 36 6.41 7.23 -8.31
C VAL A 36 5.07 7.93 -8.33
N GLU A 37 4.05 7.26 -7.79
CA GLU A 37 2.71 7.80 -7.61
C GLU A 37 2.41 8.01 -6.13
N LYS A 38 1.62 9.04 -5.81
CA LYS A 38 1.23 9.33 -4.43
C LYS A 38 0.02 8.51 -3.96
N THR A 39 -0.69 7.90 -4.91
CA THR A 39 -1.95 7.20 -4.64
C THR A 39 -1.88 5.77 -5.16
N PHE A 40 -2.47 4.84 -4.41
CA PHE A 40 -2.58 3.45 -4.85
C PHE A 40 -3.43 3.34 -6.13
N GLY A 41 -4.52 4.11 -6.18
CA GLY A 41 -5.47 4.13 -7.26
C GLY A 41 -6.89 3.83 -6.80
N GLU A 42 -7.82 4.60 -7.34
CA GLU A 42 -9.26 4.47 -7.15
C GLU A 42 -9.97 4.61 -8.50
N TYR A 43 -11.17 4.05 -8.58
CA TYR A 43 -11.99 4.19 -9.77
C TYR A 43 -12.67 5.56 -9.76
N ASP A 44 -12.36 6.39 -10.76
CA ASP A 44 -13.07 7.64 -10.98
C ASP A 44 -14.27 7.41 -11.91
N PRO A 45 -15.51 7.55 -11.41
CA PRO A 45 -16.71 7.33 -12.22
C PRO A 45 -16.94 8.40 -13.28
N ASN A 46 -16.38 9.61 -13.11
CA ASN A 46 -16.55 10.70 -14.07
C ASN A 46 -15.73 10.45 -15.34
N THR A 47 -14.47 10.07 -15.16
CA THR A 47 -13.57 9.75 -16.28
C THR A 47 -13.65 8.29 -16.70
N ARG A 48 -14.33 7.44 -15.92
CA ARG A 48 -14.43 5.98 -16.08
C ARG A 48 -13.07 5.30 -16.11
N ARG A 49 -12.13 5.79 -15.32
CA ARG A 49 -10.73 5.33 -15.32
C ARG A 49 -10.23 5.11 -13.90
N TRP A 50 -9.30 4.18 -13.76
CA TRP A 50 -8.51 4.04 -12.54
C TRP A 50 -7.40 5.09 -12.49
N THR A 51 -7.20 5.65 -11.31
CA THR A 51 -6.13 6.61 -11.00
C THR A 51 -4.92 5.92 -10.34
N GLY A 52 -3.85 6.66 -10.04
CA GLY A 52 -2.70 6.16 -9.27
C GLY A 52 -1.99 4.97 -9.93
N VAL A 53 -1.31 4.17 -9.10
CA VAL A 53 -0.56 2.99 -9.58
C VAL A 53 -1.45 1.99 -10.32
N ILE A 54 -2.65 1.70 -9.79
CA ILE A 54 -3.61 0.80 -10.46
C ILE A 54 -4.00 1.33 -11.84
N GLY A 55 -4.17 2.64 -11.97
CA GLY A 55 -4.42 3.29 -13.25
C GLY A 55 -3.31 3.09 -14.27
N LEU A 56 -2.05 3.24 -13.84
CA LEU A 56 -0.88 3.00 -14.69
C LEU A 56 -0.81 1.55 -15.15
N LEU A 57 -1.03 0.59 -14.24
CA LEU A 57 -1.06 -0.84 -14.56
C LEU A 57 -2.19 -1.17 -15.55
N ASN A 58 -3.42 -0.70 -15.28
CA ASN A 58 -4.58 -0.96 -16.13
C ASN A 58 -4.42 -0.39 -17.55
N ARG A 59 -3.68 0.73 -17.69
CA ARG A 59 -3.34 1.32 -18.99
C ARG A 59 -2.05 0.76 -19.60
N LYS A 60 -1.41 -0.21 -18.95
CA LYS A 60 -0.14 -0.84 -19.38
C LYS A 60 1.00 0.15 -19.56
N GLU A 61 1.03 1.20 -18.75
CA GLU A 61 2.13 2.18 -18.73
C GLU A 61 3.29 1.71 -17.84
N VAL A 62 3.03 0.76 -16.94
CA VAL A 62 3.99 0.07 -16.09
C VAL A 62 3.61 -1.42 -15.98
N ASP A 63 4.60 -2.28 -15.79
CA ASP A 63 4.39 -3.73 -15.71
C ASP A 63 4.23 -4.27 -14.28
N LEU A 64 4.73 -3.53 -13.27
CA LEU A 64 4.73 -3.93 -11.87
C LEU A 64 4.43 -2.74 -10.94
N GLY A 65 3.46 -2.93 -10.05
CA GLY A 65 3.17 -2.00 -8.95
C GLY A 65 3.81 -2.49 -7.66
N VAL A 66 4.53 -1.62 -6.96
CA VAL A 66 5.27 -1.96 -5.72
C VAL A 66 4.79 -1.10 -4.56
N SER A 67 3.93 -1.66 -3.70
CA SER A 67 3.45 -1.03 -2.47
C SER A 67 2.63 -2.04 -1.63
N GLU A 68 2.17 -1.60 -0.46
CA GLU A 68 1.26 -2.27 0.46
C GLU A 68 -0.20 -2.29 -0.04
N PHE A 69 -0.44 -2.77 -1.26
CA PHE A 69 -1.79 -2.82 -1.81
C PHE A 69 -2.70 -3.76 -1.02
N ALA A 70 -3.81 -3.21 -0.51
CA ALA A 70 -4.91 -4.03 -0.04
C ALA A 70 -5.60 -4.70 -1.24
N LEU A 71 -5.75 -6.04 -1.16
CA LEU A 71 -6.54 -6.81 -2.11
C LEU A 71 -7.99 -6.36 -2.03
N GLY A 72 -8.53 -5.92 -3.16
CA GLY A 72 -9.94 -5.52 -3.33
C GLY A 72 -10.55 -6.26 -4.51
N THR A 73 -11.80 -6.68 -4.39
CA THR A 73 -12.53 -7.39 -5.45
C THR A 73 -12.70 -6.56 -6.71
N ASP A 74 -12.87 -5.25 -6.54
CA ASP A 74 -12.91 -4.25 -7.61
C ASP A 74 -11.58 -4.15 -8.37
N ARG A 75 -10.47 -4.16 -7.65
CA ARG A 75 -9.11 -4.08 -8.20
C ARG A 75 -8.69 -5.35 -8.93
N LEU A 76 -9.11 -6.52 -8.42
CA LEU A 76 -8.90 -7.82 -9.07
C LEU A 76 -9.53 -7.93 -10.47
N ASN A 77 -10.51 -7.08 -10.80
CA ASN A 77 -11.10 -7.07 -12.13
C ASN A 77 -10.25 -6.36 -13.19
N VAL A 78 -9.20 -5.62 -12.77
CA VAL A 78 -8.40 -4.78 -13.68
C VAL A 78 -6.89 -5.02 -13.58
N ILE A 79 -6.43 -5.63 -12.48
CA ILE A 79 -5.03 -6.00 -12.27
C ILE A 79 -4.92 -7.34 -11.57
N ASP A 80 -3.83 -8.05 -11.83
CA ASP A 80 -3.46 -9.25 -11.10
C ASP A 80 -2.58 -8.90 -9.90
N PHE A 81 -2.82 -9.60 -8.79
CA PHE A 81 -1.97 -9.53 -7.61
C PHE A 81 -1.06 -10.76 -7.55
N THR A 82 0.12 -10.59 -6.95
CA THR A 82 0.94 -11.72 -6.52
C THR A 82 0.27 -12.44 -5.35
N ILE A 83 0.90 -13.53 -4.87
CA ILE A 83 0.50 -14.13 -3.61
C ILE A 83 0.65 -13.13 -2.44
N PRO A 84 -0.29 -13.07 -1.49
CA PRO A 84 -0.18 -12.16 -0.36
C PRO A 84 1.07 -12.45 0.48
N ILE A 85 1.99 -11.50 0.56
CA ILE A 85 3.21 -11.59 1.38
C ILE A 85 3.03 -11.01 2.79
N ILE A 86 1.97 -10.22 3.02
CA ILE A 86 1.64 -9.61 4.31
C ILE A 86 0.13 -9.75 4.54
N VAL A 87 -0.25 -10.26 5.72
CA VAL A 87 -1.64 -10.31 6.16
C VAL A 87 -1.87 -9.24 7.24
N GLY A 88 -2.51 -8.15 6.86
CA GLY A 88 -2.93 -7.08 7.77
C GLY A 88 -4.27 -7.40 8.45
N LYS A 89 -4.50 -6.81 9.63
CA LYS A 89 -5.82 -6.79 10.28
C LYS A 89 -6.25 -5.36 10.49
N CYS A 90 -7.48 -5.01 10.10
CA CYS A 90 -8.08 -3.74 10.48
C CYS A 90 -8.34 -3.75 11.99
N ARG A 91 -7.80 -2.76 12.71
CA ARG A 91 -7.97 -2.63 14.15
C ARG A 91 -8.31 -1.19 14.48
N VAL A 92 -9.25 -1.02 15.41
CA VAL A 92 -9.56 0.30 15.97
C VAL A 92 -8.51 0.60 17.04
N TYR A 93 -7.81 1.72 16.87
CA TYR A 93 -6.88 2.24 17.86
C TYR A 93 -7.55 3.43 18.55
N MET A 94 -7.67 3.36 19.88
CA MET A 94 -8.17 4.47 20.69
C MET A 94 -7.05 4.94 21.61
N LYS A 95 -6.95 6.25 21.81
CA LYS A 95 -6.07 6.81 22.83
C LYS A 95 -6.44 6.16 24.17
N LYS A 96 -5.45 5.63 24.89
CA LYS A 96 -5.66 5.16 26.25
C LYS A 96 -6.27 6.33 27.04
N PRO A 97 -7.47 6.16 27.64
CA PRO A 97 -8.03 7.21 28.49
C PRO A 97 -7.01 7.53 29.59
N GLY A 98 -6.98 8.79 30.06
CA GLY A 98 -6.18 9.15 31.23
C GLY A 98 -6.59 8.34 32.46
N ASP A 99 -6.03 8.66 33.63
CA ASP A 99 -6.46 8.00 34.87
C ASP A 99 -7.98 8.07 34.99
N ALA A 100 -8.61 6.89 34.97
CA ALA A 100 -10.04 6.76 35.20
C ALA A 100 -10.25 6.92 36.71
N THR A 101 -10.08 8.14 37.21
CA THR A 101 -10.42 8.47 38.58
C THR A 101 -11.93 8.34 38.68
N VAL A 102 -12.39 7.20 39.16
CA VAL A 102 -13.78 6.97 39.50
C VAL A 102 -14.13 7.99 40.58
N GLN A 103 -14.87 9.02 40.20
CA GLN A 103 -15.39 10.01 41.15
C GLN A 103 -16.40 9.28 42.04
N PHE A 104 -16.01 8.98 43.29
CA PHE A 104 -16.80 8.16 44.22
C PHE A 104 -18.17 8.80 44.54
N ASN A 105 -18.31 10.12 44.36
CA ASN A 105 -19.56 10.86 44.47
C ASN A 105 -20.55 10.58 43.30
N ALA A 106 -20.14 9.88 42.24
CA ALA A 106 -21.05 9.47 41.17
C ALA A 106 -22.08 8.42 41.62
N PHE A 107 -21.87 7.79 42.78
CA PHE A 107 -22.72 6.73 43.32
C PHE A 107 -23.62 7.18 44.49
N PHE A 108 -23.40 8.37 45.04
CA PHE A 108 -24.22 8.90 46.12
C PHE A 108 -25.11 10.03 45.59
N ARG A 109 -26.42 9.77 45.61
CA ARG A 109 -27.49 10.74 45.38
C ARG A 109 -28.17 11.06 46.70
#